data_AF-A0A975TKA2-F1
#
_entry.id   AF-A0A975TKA2-F1
#
_cell.length_a   1.000
_cell.length_b   1.000
_cell.length_c   1.000
_cell.angle_alpha   90.00
_cell.angle_beta   90.00
_cell.angle_gamma   90.00
#
_symmetry.space_group_name_H-M   'P 1'
#
loop_
_entity.id
_entity.type
_entity.pdbx_description
1 polymer ?
#
loop_
_entity_poly.entity_id
_entity_poly.type
_entity_poly.pdbx_seq_one_letter_code
_entity_poly.pdbx_strand_id
1 'polypeptide(L)'
;MTTPPDIGPHITAVTEALTGQGLAVGEGGAPAPVPATGMYAAVYFDPGQVTAESLADRRTMLALGFQVTCVGPTQTKCLWVAQRVRVALFGRLTVAGRATWRPEELGGPPVQRDDEVSPPLFYLPVQYRLQSTS
;
A
#
# COMPACT_ATOMS: atom_id res chain seq x y z
N MET A 1 25.50 -6.85 -17.22
CA MET A 1 25.36 -6.85 -15.76
C MET A 1 23.88 -6.71 -15.46
N THR A 2 23.28 -7.65 -14.74
CA THR A 2 21.88 -7.59 -14.31
C THR A 2 21.81 -6.76 -13.03
N THR A 3 21.33 -5.53 -13.13
CA THR A 3 21.05 -4.68 -11.97
C THR A 3 19.87 -5.27 -11.19
N PRO A 4 19.91 -5.33 -9.85
CA PRO A 4 18.76 -5.76 -9.07
C PRO A 4 17.54 -4.88 -9.36
N PRO A 5 16.31 -5.43 -9.34
CA PRO A 5 15.09 -4.66 -9.51
C PRO A 5 14.99 -3.49 -8.52
N ASP A 6 14.67 -2.30 -9.04
CA ASP A 6 14.34 -1.13 -8.22
C ASP A 6 12.89 -1.23 -7.73
N ILE A 7 12.66 -0.85 -6.47
CA ILE A 7 11.34 -0.83 -5.83
C ILE A 7 10.60 0.51 -6.05
N GLY A 8 11.34 1.58 -6.41
CA GLY A 8 10.77 2.92 -6.60
C GLY A 8 9.53 2.95 -7.52
N PRO A 9 9.56 2.33 -8.70
CA PRO A 9 8.40 2.28 -9.60
C PRO A 9 7.16 1.61 -8.99
N HIS A 10 7.33 0.64 -8.09
CA HIS A 10 6.22 -0.03 -7.40
C HIS A 10 5.62 0.85 -6.31
N ILE A 11 6.48 1.55 -5.55
CA ILE A 11 6.05 2.54 -4.55
C ILE A 11 5.21 3.62 -5.24
N THR A 12 5.68 4.14 -6.37
CA THR A 12 4.93 5.10 -7.19
C THR A 12 3.60 4.53 -7.64
N ALA A 13 3.58 3.33 -8.23
CA ALA A 13 2.35 2.72 -8.74
C ALA A 13 1.28 2.48 -7.65
N VAL A 14 1.69 2.06 -6.45
CA VAL A 14 0.78 1.90 -5.30
C VAL A 14 0.23 3.27 -4.87
N THR A 15 1.10 4.26 -4.70
CA THR A 15 0.71 5.61 -4.29
C THR A 15 -0.22 6.28 -5.29
N GLU A 16 0.05 6.14 -6.59
CA GLU A 16 -0.80 6.66 -7.67
C GLU A 16 -2.17 5.97 -7.71
N ALA A 17 -2.23 4.65 -7.50
CA ALA A 17 -3.50 3.94 -7.46
C ALA A 17 -4.38 4.40 -6.29
N LEU A 18 -3.78 4.62 -5.11
CA LEU A 18 -4.49 5.11 -3.92
C LEU A 18 -4.96 6.55 -4.09
N THR A 19 -4.08 7.45 -4.53
CA THR A 19 -4.43 8.86 -4.77
C THR A 19 -5.43 9.01 -5.91
N GLY A 20 -5.39 8.14 -6.93
CA GLY A 20 -6.39 8.06 -8.00
C GLY A 20 -7.80 7.71 -7.51
N GLN A 21 -7.95 7.12 -6.32
CA GLN A 21 -9.25 6.93 -5.66
C GLN A 21 -9.69 8.14 -4.80
N GLY A 22 -8.96 9.26 -4.87
CA GLY A 22 -9.23 10.46 -4.08
C GLY A 22 -8.81 10.33 -2.61
N LEU A 23 -7.94 9.39 -2.28
CA LEU A 23 -7.39 9.27 -0.93
C LEU A 23 -6.20 10.22 -0.74
N ALA A 24 -6.15 10.87 0.42
CA ALA A 24 -4.92 11.47 0.89
C ALA A 24 -3.98 10.37 1.40
N VAL A 25 -2.76 10.33 0.85
CA VAL A 25 -1.79 9.26 1.12
C VAL A 25 -0.52 9.86 1.71
N GLY A 26 -0.08 9.34 2.85
CA GLY A 26 1.22 9.64 3.44
C GLY A 26 2.14 8.42 3.39
N GLU A 27 3.42 8.64 3.14
CA GLU A 27 4.45 7.59 3.19
C GLU A 27 5.09 7.58 4.59
N GLY A 28 5.08 6.43 5.25
CA GLY A 28 5.66 6.27 6.60
C GLY A 28 4.90 7.00 7.72
N GLY A 29 3.73 7.58 7.44
CA GLY A 29 2.98 8.37 8.41
C GLY A 29 1.76 9.05 7.81
N ALA A 30 1.16 9.96 8.57
CA ALA A 30 0.05 10.79 8.09
C ALA A 30 0.51 11.71 6.94
N PRO A 31 -0.34 11.96 5.93
CA PRO A 31 -0.03 12.93 4.88
C PRO A 31 0.16 14.34 5.46
N ALA A 32 1.01 15.14 4.82
CA ALA A 32 1.23 16.54 5.15
C ALA A 32 0.74 17.43 3.99
N PRO A 33 -0.32 18.25 4.18
CA PRO A 33 -1.13 18.40 5.39
C PRO A 33 -2.11 17.24 5.60
N VAL A 34 -2.50 17.02 6.86
CA VAL A 34 -3.59 16.09 7.19
C VAL A 34 -4.92 16.67 6.68
N PRO A 35 -5.75 15.90 5.95
CA PRO A 35 -7.03 16.39 5.47
C PRO A 35 -7.95 16.82 6.61
N ALA A 36 -8.69 17.91 6.40
CA ALA A 36 -9.69 18.39 7.37
C ALA A 36 -10.80 17.35 7.67
N THR A 37 -11.00 16.38 6.77
CA THR A 37 -11.93 15.26 6.98
C THR A 37 -11.45 14.26 8.02
N GLY A 38 -10.16 14.27 8.37
CA GLY A 38 -9.48 13.26 9.19
C GLY A 38 -9.37 11.89 8.52
N MET A 39 -9.67 11.78 7.22
CA MET A 39 -9.66 10.53 6.47
C MET A 39 -8.43 10.46 5.57
N TYR A 40 -7.56 9.49 5.80
CA TYR A 40 -6.33 9.30 5.02
C TYR A 40 -5.82 7.87 5.10
N ALA A 41 -4.87 7.52 4.23
CA ALA A 41 -4.13 6.27 4.26
C ALA A 41 -2.63 6.55 4.49
N ALA A 42 -2.03 5.88 5.46
CA ALA A 42 -0.58 5.88 5.66
C ALA A 42 0.01 4.57 5.13
N VAL A 43 0.96 4.65 4.20
CA VAL A 43 1.55 3.48 3.55
C VAL A 43 2.97 3.26 4.05
N TYR A 44 3.27 2.02 4.42
CA TYR A 44 4.57 1.58 4.91
C TYR A 44 5.06 0.46 3.99
N PHE A 45 6.16 0.70 3.29
CA PHE A 45 6.77 -0.28 2.39
C PHE A 45 7.88 -1.04 3.10
N ASP A 46 8.02 -2.32 2.77
CA ASP A 46 9.22 -3.08 3.06
C ASP A 46 10.27 -2.89 1.93
N PRO A 47 11.53 -3.32 2.08
CA PRO A 47 12.55 -3.13 1.06
C PRO A 47 12.37 -4.06 -0.17
N GLY A 48 11.34 -4.91 -0.18
CA GLY A 48 11.11 -5.94 -1.18
C GLY A 48 12.04 -7.15 -1.04
N GLN A 49 11.64 -8.24 -1.68
CA GLN A 49 12.41 -9.46 -1.79
C GLN A 49 12.57 -9.85 -3.26
N VAL A 50 13.82 -10.04 -3.69
CA VAL A 50 14.15 -10.53 -5.02
C VAL A 50 14.37 -12.04 -4.96
N THR A 51 13.71 -12.76 -5.86
CA THR A 51 13.85 -14.22 -6.01
C THR A 51 14.12 -14.59 -7.46
N ALA A 52 14.56 -15.83 -7.68
CA ALA A 52 14.67 -16.37 -9.04
C ALA A 52 13.27 -16.54 -9.65
N GLU A 53 13.04 -15.97 -10.83
CA GLU A 53 11.81 -16.19 -11.61
C GLU A 53 11.76 -17.59 -12.22
N SER A 54 12.92 -18.21 -12.41
CA SER A 54 13.08 -19.47 -13.13
C SER A 54 14.21 -20.31 -12.55
N LEU A 55 14.23 -21.60 -12.90
CA LEU A 55 15.28 -22.55 -12.52
C LEU A 55 16.67 -22.19 -13.07
N ALA A 56 16.74 -21.25 -14.03
CA ALA A 56 17.99 -20.72 -14.57
C ALA A 56 18.60 -19.58 -13.73
N ASP A 57 18.11 -19.37 -12.49
CA ASP A 57 18.53 -18.32 -11.54
C ASP A 57 18.45 -16.89 -12.09
N ARG A 58 17.45 -16.62 -12.94
CA ARG A 58 17.12 -15.25 -13.36
C ARG A 58 16.43 -14.53 -12.19
N ARG A 59 17.20 -13.76 -11.41
CA ARG A 59 16.73 -13.05 -10.20
C ARG A 59 16.01 -11.74 -10.53
N THR A 60 14.92 -11.86 -11.25
CA THR A 60 14.11 -10.75 -11.76
C THR A 60 12.73 -10.69 -11.09
N MET A 61 12.31 -11.74 -10.39
CA MET A 61 11.06 -11.74 -9.63
C MET A 61 11.22 -10.87 -8.39
N LEU A 62 10.35 -9.88 -8.24
CA LEU A 62 10.29 -8.99 -7.07
C LEU A 62 8.95 -9.14 -6.38
N ALA A 63 8.98 -9.38 -5.07
CA ALA A 63 7.84 -9.30 -4.18
C ALA A 63 8.01 -8.11 -3.23
N LEU A 64 7.11 -7.13 -3.30
CA LEU A 64 7.07 -5.98 -2.40
C LEU A 64 5.93 -6.19 -1.40
N GLY A 65 6.26 -6.23 -0.11
CA GLY A 65 5.28 -6.18 0.97
C GLY A 65 5.03 -4.74 1.38
N PHE A 66 3.78 -4.42 1.72
CA PHE A 66 3.43 -3.11 2.25
C PHE A 66 2.20 -3.17 3.14
N GLN A 67 2.12 -2.25 4.09
CA GLN A 67 0.97 -2.05 4.94
C GLN A 67 0.29 -0.73 4.59
N VAL A 68 -1.02 -0.75 4.44
CA VAL A 68 -1.85 0.45 4.34
C VAL A 68 -2.64 0.61 5.63
N THR A 69 -2.29 1.64 6.41
CA THR A 69 -3.03 2.02 7.62
C THR A 69 -4.09 3.03 7.26
N CYS A 70 -5.34 2.59 7.25
CA CYS A 70 -6.51 3.40 6.97
C CYS A 70 -6.91 4.15 8.23
N VAL A 71 -7.14 5.46 8.16
CA VAL A 71 -7.47 6.30 9.32
C VAL A 71 -8.75 7.08 9.07
N GLY A 72 -9.59 7.21 10.10
CA GLY A 72 -10.78 8.05 10.07
C GLY A 72 -11.24 8.48 11.46
N PRO A 73 -12.02 9.59 11.58
CA PRO A 73 -12.49 10.08 12.88
C PRO A 73 -13.63 9.26 13.48
N THR A 74 -14.20 8.33 12.72
CA THR A 74 -15.19 7.34 13.20
C THR A 74 -14.87 5.99 12.59
N GLN A 75 -15.34 4.91 13.24
CA GLN A 75 -15.18 3.55 12.72
C GLN A 75 -15.69 3.40 11.28
N THR A 76 -16.87 3.95 10.97
CA THR A 76 -17.46 3.91 9.62
C THR A 76 -16.59 4.64 8.59
N LYS A 77 -16.02 5.79 8.95
CA LYS A 77 -15.13 6.55 8.06
C LYS A 77 -13.80 5.82 7.84
N CYS A 78 -13.25 5.18 8.87
CA CYS A 78 -12.08 4.34 8.75
C CYS A 78 -12.34 3.14 7.80
N LEU A 79 -13.47 2.45 7.96
CA LEU A 79 -13.89 1.37 7.05
C LEU A 79 -14.15 1.85 5.62
N TRP A 80 -14.66 3.07 5.44
CA TRP A 80 -14.80 3.68 4.12
C TRP A 80 -13.45 3.89 3.43
N VAL A 81 -12.43 4.36 4.16
CA VAL A 81 -11.06 4.48 3.63
C VAL A 81 -10.53 3.10 3.23
N ALA A 82 -10.71 2.08 4.07
CA ALA A 82 -10.29 0.72 3.75
C ALA A 82 -10.98 0.16 2.50
N GLN A 83 -12.27 0.45 2.30
CA GLN A 83 -12.96 0.08 1.08
C GLN A 83 -12.37 0.77 -0.16
N ARG A 84 -11.98 2.05 -0.05
CA ARG A 84 -11.33 2.79 -1.16
C ARG A 84 -9.95 2.22 -1.49
N VAL A 85 -9.18 1.84 -0.47
CA VAL A 85 -7.89 1.14 -0.65
C VAL A 85 -8.11 -0.18 -1.39
N ARG A 86 -9.11 -0.99 -0.97
CA ARG A 86 -9.44 -2.24 -1.68
C ARG A 86 -9.82 -2.03 -3.12
N VAL A 87 -10.62 -1.00 -3.43
CA VAL A 87 -10.99 -0.66 -4.81
C VAL A 87 -9.75 -0.25 -5.62
N ALA A 88 -8.87 0.58 -5.06
CA ALA A 88 -7.62 0.99 -5.71
C ALA A 88 -6.72 -0.20 -6.08
N LEU A 89 -6.63 -1.18 -5.17
CA LEU A 89 -5.71 -2.32 -5.28
C LEU A 89 -6.36 -3.58 -5.85
N PHE A 90 -7.62 -3.50 -6.28
CA PHE A 90 -8.33 -4.64 -6.88
C PHE A 90 -7.82 -4.98 -8.28
N GLY A 91 -7.27 -4.00 -9.00
CA GLY A 91 -6.73 -4.17 -10.34
C GLY A 91 -5.24 -4.54 -10.36
N ARG A 92 -4.72 -4.89 -11.54
CA ARG A 92 -3.26 -4.91 -11.75
C ARG A 92 -2.75 -3.47 -11.78
N LEU A 93 -1.64 -3.20 -11.09
CA LEU A 93 -1.00 -1.89 -11.09
C LEU A 93 -0.01 -1.80 -12.25
N THR A 94 0.02 -0.67 -12.95
CA THR A 94 1.00 -0.45 -14.02
C THR A 94 2.35 -0.09 -13.41
N VAL A 95 3.37 -0.89 -13.65
CA VAL A 95 4.76 -0.60 -13.26
C VAL A 95 5.62 -0.58 -14.50
N ALA A 96 6.31 0.53 -14.75
CA ALA A 96 7.09 0.72 -15.96
C ALA A 96 8.13 -0.39 -16.14
N GLY A 97 8.13 -1.03 -17.32
CA GLY A 97 9.09 -2.08 -17.68
C GLY A 97 8.90 -3.41 -16.94
N ARG A 98 7.76 -3.64 -16.28
CA ARG A 98 7.51 -4.87 -15.51
C ARG A 98 6.11 -5.42 -15.72
N ALA A 99 6.00 -6.73 -15.75
CA ALA A 99 4.73 -7.43 -15.69
C ALA A 99 4.34 -7.63 -14.23
N THR A 100 3.19 -7.10 -13.83
CA THR A 100 2.70 -7.13 -12.45
C THR A 100 1.50 -8.07 -12.29
N TRP A 101 1.41 -8.67 -11.12
CA TRP A 101 0.17 -9.29 -10.67
C TRP A 101 -0.66 -8.28 -9.86
N ARG A 102 -1.93 -8.59 -9.68
CA ARG A 102 -2.80 -7.83 -8.79
C ARG A 102 -2.24 -7.91 -7.36
N PRO A 103 -2.23 -6.80 -6.59
CA PRO A 103 -1.93 -6.86 -5.17
C PRO A 103 -2.80 -7.89 -4.44
N GLU A 104 -2.17 -8.70 -3.60
CA GLU A 104 -2.82 -9.67 -2.72
C GLU A 104 -3.03 -9.04 -1.35
N GLU A 105 -4.26 -9.09 -0.83
CA GLU A 105 -4.56 -8.69 0.55
C GLU A 105 -4.19 -9.83 1.50
N LEU A 106 -3.31 -9.57 2.46
CA LEU A 106 -2.84 -10.54 3.45
C LEU A 106 -3.59 -10.43 4.79
N GLY A 107 -4.49 -9.43 4.90
CA GLY A 107 -5.28 -9.17 6.10
C GLY A 107 -4.58 -8.25 7.09
N GLY A 108 -5.06 -8.26 8.33
CA GLY A 108 -4.59 -7.39 9.41
C GLY A 108 -5.48 -7.51 10.64
N PRO A 109 -5.12 -6.86 11.75
CA PRO A 109 -5.98 -6.78 12.92
C PRO A 109 -7.30 -6.04 12.60
N PRO A 110 -8.35 -6.19 13.41
CA PRO A 110 -9.59 -5.43 13.24
C PRO A 110 -9.38 -3.93 13.46
N VAL A 111 -10.38 -3.11 13.12
CA VAL A 111 -10.37 -1.66 13.38
C VAL A 111 -10.15 -1.42 14.87
N GLN A 112 -9.23 -0.51 15.19
CA GLN A 112 -8.95 -0.08 16.56
C GLN A 112 -9.19 1.41 16.72
N ARG A 113 -9.42 1.84 17.96
CA ARG A 113 -9.51 3.24 18.33
C ARG A 113 -8.20 3.64 19.00
N ASP A 114 -7.66 4.77 18.58
CA ASP A 114 -6.51 5.43 19.17
C ASP A 114 -6.99 6.62 20.00
N ASP A 115 -6.88 6.49 21.32
CA ASP A 115 -7.21 7.52 22.31
C ASP A 115 -5.99 8.34 22.75
N GLU A 116 -4.79 8.03 22.24
CA GLU A 116 -3.56 8.77 22.52
C GLU A 116 -3.42 10.02 21.63
N VAL A 117 -4.19 10.07 20.54
CA VAL A 117 -4.32 11.24 19.66
C VAL A 117 -5.57 12.07 20.00
N SER A 118 -5.47 13.39 19.86
CA SER A 118 -6.59 14.32 20.10
C SER A 118 -6.92 15.14 18.84
N PRO A 119 -8.16 15.04 18.31
CA PRO A 119 -9.24 14.17 18.77
C PRO A 119 -8.94 12.68 18.51
N PRO A 120 -9.56 11.74 19.27
CA PRO A 120 -9.38 10.31 19.05
C PRO A 120 -9.70 9.89 17.61
N LEU A 121 -8.93 8.95 17.08
CA LEU A 121 -9.08 8.44 15.72
C LEU A 121 -9.34 6.93 15.73
N PHE A 122 -9.85 6.42 14.61
CA PHE A 122 -9.92 4.99 14.34
C PHE A 122 -8.93 4.65 13.24
N TYR A 123 -8.25 3.51 13.38
CA TYR A 123 -7.29 3.04 12.41
C TYR A 123 -7.45 1.55 12.10
N LEU A 124 -7.08 1.16 10.88
CA LEU A 124 -7.10 -0.20 10.39
C LEU A 124 -5.88 -0.45 9.50
N PRO A 125 -4.85 -1.16 9.99
CA PRO A 125 -3.74 -1.58 9.17
C PRO A 125 -4.10 -2.84 8.38
N VAL A 126 -3.88 -2.80 7.07
CA VAL A 126 -4.07 -3.94 6.16
C VAL A 126 -2.77 -4.20 5.39
N GLN A 127 -2.31 -5.44 5.42
CA GLN A 127 -1.11 -5.87 4.73
C GLN A 127 -1.43 -6.33 3.30
N TYR A 128 -0.53 -6.02 2.38
CA TYR A 128 -0.60 -6.37 0.98
C TYR A 128 0.73 -6.87 0.46
N ARG A 129 0.68 -7.63 -0.63
CA ARG A 129 1.85 -8.05 -1.41
C ARG A 129 1.65 -7.77 -2.88
N LEU A 130 2.59 -7.06 -3.49
CA LEU A 130 2.66 -6.83 -4.94
C LEU A 130 3.83 -7.62 -5.51
N GLN A 131 3.56 -8.42 -6.54
CA GLN A 131 4.58 -9.18 -7.24
C GLN A 131 4.79 -8.63 -8.66
N SER A 132 6.00 -8.78 -9.20
CA SER A 132 6.30 -8.45 -10.59
C SER A 132 7.53 -9.18 -11.13
N THR A 133 7.59 -9.35 -12.46
CA THR A 133 8.80 -9.80 -13.16
C THR A 133 9.13 -8.86 -14.34
N SER A 134 10.35 -8.97 -14.89
CA SER A 134 10.86 -8.18 -16.03
C SER A 134 10.91 -8.98 -17.32
#